data_AF-A0AAU3L1V5-F1
#
_entry.id   AF-A0AAU3L1V5-F1
#
_cell.length_a   1.000
_cell.length_b   1.000
_cell.length_c   1.000
_cell.angle_alpha   90.00
_cell.angle_beta   90.00
_cell.angle_gamma   90.00
#
_symmetry.space_group_name_H-M   'P 1'
#
loop_
_entity.id
_entity.type
_entity.pdbx_description
1 polymer ?
#
loop_
_entity_poly.entity_id
_entity_poly.type
_entity_poly.pdbx_seq_one_letter_code
_entity_poly.pdbx_strand_id
1 'polypeptide(L)'
;MVSVFYPAGQIVPHPRAHYLSTELVPSLEEQFGISLPGLLTSSFTDAPALGGARYPVLLYSPGAGDTRLYGTGLAEDLASRGYVVVTIDHTYEASAVEFPGPRLVLHQQADGFTPELRTKYIDARLADTRFVLDSLTALNNGSNPDAEHRTLPAGLDQVLDLGHIGMVGHSSGGYVAVEAMHEDRRISVAVDLDGQIGVDGAYGRAVTEGEDRPVLVMTSQQIEQVGDAKPSLDAFWRNSSGWKRHLILNDSAHYDFTDLSALVPAPTRQSVNFVGSIGADHAATLVHTYVAATFDKFLRHLDNTALDQPIADPKVTLDR
;
A
#
# COMPACT_ATOMS: atom_id res chain seq x y z
N MET A 1 4.18 9.74 8.78
CA MET A 1 5.59 9.49 8.37
C MET A 1 5.59 8.77 7.04
N VAL A 2 6.65 8.85 6.24
CA VAL A 2 6.73 8.09 4.98
C VAL A 2 8.05 7.35 4.82
N SER A 3 8.04 6.26 4.04
CA SER A 3 9.26 5.66 3.46
C SER A 3 9.20 5.81 1.93
N VAL A 4 10.34 6.13 1.31
CA VAL A 4 10.44 6.31 -0.15
C VAL A 4 11.37 5.26 -0.73
N PHE A 5 10.83 4.41 -1.60
CA PHE A 5 11.54 3.37 -2.34
C PHE A 5 11.66 3.81 -3.80
N TYR A 6 12.83 3.65 -4.40
CA TYR A 6 13.09 4.13 -5.77
C TYR A 6 14.23 3.34 -6.41
N PRO A 7 14.33 3.31 -7.75
CA PRO A 7 15.48 2.78 -8.45
C PRO A 7 16.75 3.50 -7.98
N ALA A 8 17.70 2.77 -7.40
CA ALA A 8 18.95 3.33 -6.89
C ALA A 8 20.08 3.21 -7.92
N GLY A 9 20.96 4.22 -7.94
CA GLY A 9 22.19 4.23 -8.73
C GLY A 9 23.30 3.46 -8.03
N GLN A 10 24.38 4.15 -7.67
CA GLN A 10 25.51 3.50 -6.99
C GLN A 10 25.15 3.14 -5.54
N ILE A 11 24.96 1.85 -5.26
CA ILE A 11 24.59 1.34 -3.93
C ILE A 11 25.77 1.15 -2.97
N VAL A 12 27.02 1.11 -3.44
CA VAL A 12 28.21 1.03 -2.57
C VAL A 12 28.72 2.45 -2.30
N PRO A 13 28.93 2.88 -1.04
CA PRO A 13 29.03 2.08 0.20
C PRO A 13 27.76 2.10 1.09
N HIS A 14 26.58 2.34 0.53
CA HIS A 14 25.35 2.46 1.31
C HIS A 14 24.99 1.14 2.00
N PRO A 15 24.53 1.17 3.27
CA PRO A 15 24.15 -0.04 3.99
C PRO A 15 22.77 -0.52 3.53
N ARG A 16 22.51 -1.83 3.66
CA ARG A 16 21.15 -2.36 3.51
C ARG A 16 20.24 -1.76 4.58
N ALA A 17 19.03 -1.39 4.20
CA ALA A 17 18.04 -0.86 5.13
C ALA A 17 17.50 -1.98 6.02
N HIS A 18 17.33 -1.68 7.30
CA HIS A 18 16.62 -2.57 8.22
C HIS A 18 15.11 -2.50 7.96
N TYR A 19 14.43 -3.64 8.04
CA TYR A 19 12.99 -3.71 7.86
C TYR A 19 12.25 -3.01 9.03
N LEU A 20 12.75 -3.19 10.26
CA LEU A 20 12.32 -2.45 11.45
C LEU A 20 13.50 -1.68 12.05
N SER A 21 13.24 -0.49 12.57
CA SER A 21 14.17 0.11 13.52
C SER A 21 14.16 -0.69 14.83
N THR A 22 15.24 -0.57 15.59
CA THR A 22 15.32 -1.18 16.94
C THR A 22 14.25 -0.65 17.90
N GLU A 23 13.68 0.53 17.63
CA GLU A 23 12.62 1.13 18.45
C GLU A 23 11.24 0.51 18.17
N LEU A 24 10.98 0.07 16.93
CA LEU A 24 9.70 -0.54 16.53
C LEU A 24 9.61 -2.05 16.82
N VAL A 25 10.75 -2.73 16.95
CA VAL A 25 10.81 -4.18 17.22
C VAL A 25 9.94 -4.57 18.43
N PRO A 26 10.05 -3.96 19.63
CA PRO A 26 9.29 -4.41 20.80
C PRO A 26 7.77 -4.38 20.61
N SER A 27 7.22 -3.32 20.01
CA SER A 27 5.76 -3.21 19.80
C SER A 27 5.23 -4.24 18.81
N LEU A 28 6.00 -4.56 17.77
CA LEU A 28 5.63 -5.59 16.79
C LEU A 28 5.82 -7.00 17.35
N GLU A 29 6.90 -7.22 18.11
CA GLU A 29 7.09 -8.49 18.83
C GLU A 29 5.96 -8.72 19.85
N GLU A 30 5.51 -7.70 20.56
CA GLU A 30 4.35 -7.76 21.47
C GLU A 30 3.04 -8.06 20.71
N GLN A 31 2.79 -7.37 19.60
CA GLN A 31 1.56 -7.55 18.81
C GLN A 31 1.39 -8.98 18.28
N PHE A 32 2.48 -9.62 17.83
CA PHE A 32 2.41 -10.95 17.20
C PHE A 32 2.95 -12.09 18.05
N GLY A 33 3.62 -11.81 19.16
CA GLY A 33 4.29 -12.82 19.98
C GLY A 33 5.44 -13.53 19.26
N ILE A 34 6.11 -12.85 18.32
CA ILE A 34 7.24 -13.37 17.52
C ILE A 34 8.49 -12.53 17.81
N SER A 35 9.69 -13.09 17.63
CA SER A 35 10.92 -12.30 17.72
C SER A 35 11.39 -11.84 16.33
N LEU A 36 11.74 -10.57 16.19
CA LEU A 36 12.07 -9.91 14.92
C LEU A 36 13.48 -9.27 14.91
N PRO A 37 14.57 -9.94 15.33
CA PRO A 37 15.87 -9.29 15.41
C PRO A 37 16.52 -9.16 14.03
N GLY A 38 16.79 -7.93 13.62
CA GLY A 38 17.78 -7.61 12.58
C GLY A 38 17.40 -7.99 11.15
N LEU A 39 16.10 -8.07 10.84
CA LEU A 39 15.64 -8.31 9.47
C LEU A 39 16.10 -7.17 8.54
N LEU A 40 16.78 -7.52 7.45
CA LEU A 40 17.21 -6.59 6.41
C LEU A 40 16.30 -6.68 5.21
N THR A 41 15.97 -5.52 4.66
CA THR A 41 15.29 -5.35 3.36
C THR A 41 16.26 -5.61 2.21
N SER A 42 15.77 -5.63 0.97
CA SER A 42 16.62 -5.65 -0.23
C SER A 42 17.08 -4.26 -0.68
N SER A 43 16.66 -3.21 0.03
CA SER A 43 16.96 -1.80 -0.23
C SER A 43 18.23 -1.33 0.46
N PHE A 44 18.76 -0.20 -0.03
CA PHE A 44 19.96 0.45 0.51
C PHE A 44 19.63 1.87 0.99
N THR A 45 19.94 2.16 2.26
CA THR A 45 19.59 3.44 2.89
C THR A 45 20.39 4.59 2.25
N ASP A 46 19.68 5.65 1.89
CA ASP A 46 20.22 6.91 1.34
C ASP A 46 21.06 6.77 0.06
N ALA A 47 20.93 5.66 -0.67
CA ALA A 47 21.60 5.49 -1.96
C ALA A 47 21.12 6.56 -2.96
N PRO A 48 21.98 7.11 -3.84
CA PRO A 48 21.56 8.08 -4.83
C PRO A 48 20.49 7.48 -5.75
N ALA A 49 19.52 8.29 -6.18
CA ALA A 49 18.52 7.85 -7.14
C ALA A 49 19.19 7.55 -8.50
N LEU A 50 18.67 6.54 -9.21
CA LEU A 50 19.12 6.21 -10.56
C LEU A 50 18.64 7.29 -11.52
N GLY A 51 19.56 8.16 -11.94
CA GLY A 51 19.29 9.22 -12.91
C GLY A 51 19.09 8.71 -14.34
N GLY A 52 18.70 9.61 -15.24
CA GLY A 52 18.52 9.34 -16.67
C GLY A 52 17.09 9.02 -17.08
N ALA A 53 16.18 8.85 -16.13
CA ALA A 53 14.74 8.74 -16.36
C ALA A 53 13.95 9.36 -15.20
N ARG A 54 12.66 9.61 -15.44
CA ARG A 54 11.68 9.89 -14.38
C ARG A 54 10.77 8.68 -14.26
N TYR A 55 10.37 8.35 -13.04
CA TYR A 55 9.61 7.16 -12.71
C TYR A 55 8.22 7.54 -12.19
N PRO A 56 7.15 6.87 -12.65
CA PRO A 56 5.81 7.07 -12.10
C PRO A 56 5.83 6.89 -10.57
N VAL A 57 4.99 7.67 -9.89
CA VAL A 57 4.94 7.68 -8.43
C VAL A 57 3.74 6.88 -7.93
N LEU A 58 3.97 5.98 -6.99
CA LEU A 58 2.95 5.16 -6.37
C LEU A 58 2.87 5.48 -4.88
N LEU A 59 1.66 5.70 -4.37
CA LEU A 59 1.42 5.79 -2.93
C LEU A 59 0.94 4.43 -2.40
N TYR A 60 1.38 4.06 -1.20
CA TYR A 60 0.89 2.91 -0.46
C TYR A 60 0.29 3.34 0.89
N SER A 61 -0.96 2.94 1.14
CA SER A 61 -1.62 3.09 2.45
C SER A 61 -1.86 1.73 3.11
N PRO A 62 -1.46 1.52 4.38
CA PRO A 62 -1.63 0.26 5.10
C PRO A 62 -3.07 0.07 5.61
N GLY A 63 -3.36 -1.09 6.18
CA GLY A 63 -4.62 -1.35 6.90
C GLY A 63 -4.83 -0.47 8.14
N ALA A 64 -6.01 -0.56 8.74
CA ALA A 64 -6.30 0.12 10.02
C ALA A 64 -5.53 -0.58 11.15
N GLY A 65 -4.80 0.17 11.98
CA GLY A 65 -3.93 -0.42 13.01
C GLY A 65 -2.56 -0.84 12.50
N ASP A 66 -2.35 -0.89 11.19
CA ASP A 66 -1.12 -1.41 10.58
C ASP A 66 -0.10 -0.31 10.28
N THR A 67 1.17 -0.69 10.25
CA THR A 67 2.27 0.20 9.86
C THR A 67 2.50 0.14 8.34
N ARG A 68 2.97 1.26 7.78
CA ARG A 68 3.47 1.39 6.40
C ARG A 68 4.51 0.34 6.03
N LEU A 69 5.22 -0.21 7.03
CA LEU A 69 6.29 -1.18 6.82
C LEU A 69 5.78 -2.52 6.27
N TYR A 70 4.50 -2.88 6.48
CA TYR A 70 3.94 -4.12 5.92
C TYR A 70 3.79 -4.11 4.40
N GLY A 71 3.97 -2.95 3.76
CA GLY A 71 4.02 -2.81 2.31
C GLY A 71 5.45 -2.77 1.76
N THR A 72 6.48 -3.11 2.55
CA THR A 72 7.89 -2.98 2.12
C THR A 72 8.18 -3.91 0.95
N GLY A 73 7.80 -5.19 1.02
CA GLY A 73 8.04 -6.15 -0.05
C GLY A 73 7.41 -5.72 -1.38
N LEU A 74 6.18 -5.21 -1.33
CA LEU A 74 5.50 -4.66 -2.51
C LEU A 74 6.19 -3.39 -3.03
N ALA A 75 6.61 -2.49 -2.13
CA ALA A 75 7.31 -1.27 -2.50
C ALA A 75 8.69 -1.55 -3.12
N GLU A 76 9.43 -2.55 -2.63
CA GLU A 76 10.70 -2.99 -3.20
C GLU A 76 10.52 -3.62 -4.58
N ASP A 77 9.51 -4.49 -4.75
CA ASP A 77 9.21 -5.11 -6.04
C ASP A 77 8.85 -4.02 -7.08
N LEU A 78 7.96 -3.09 -6.75
CA LEU A 78 7.57 -1.99 -7.63
C LEU A 78 8.76 -1.05 -7.91
N ALA A 79 9.57 -0.69 -6.90
CA ALA A 79 10.77 0.12 -7.12
C ALA A 79 11.75 -0.57 -8.07
N SER A 80 11.93 -1.89 -7.95
CA SER A 80 12.77 -2.68 -8.86
C SER A 80 12.27 -2.68 -10.32
N ARG A 81 10.97 -2.39 -10.54
CA ARG A 81 10.33 -2.29 -11.87
C ARG A 81 10.35 -0.88 -12.47
N GLY A 82 10.92 0.09 -11.76
CA GLY A 82 11.03 1.48 -12.23
C GLY A 82 9.91 2.40 -11.76
N TYR A 83 9.48 2.26 -10.50
CA TYR A 83 8.54 3.18 -9.84
C TYR A 83 9.19 3.86 -8.64
N VAL A 84 8.78 5.09 -8.31
CA VAL A 84 9.01 5.62 -6.96
C VAL A 84 7.79 5.27 -6.12
N VAL A 85 7.99 4.58 -5.00
CA VAL A 85 6.90 4.16 -4.10
C VAL A 85 7.03 4.87 -2.77
N VAL A 86 5.95 5.50 -2.31
CA VAL A 86 5.88 6.22 -1.03
C VAL A 86 4.87 5.52 -0.14
N THR A 87 5.36 4.84 0.91
CA THR A 87 4.50 4.20 1.91
C THR A 87 4.18 5.18 3.03
N ILE A 88 2.93 5.23 3.50
CA ILE A 88 2.45 6.27 4.42
C ILE A 88 2.02 5.65 5.76
N ASP A 89 2.55 6.17 6.87
CA ASP A 89 2.01 5.92 8.21
C ASP A 89 1.05 7.04 8.61
N HIS A 90 -0.14 6.62 9.03
CA HIS A 90 -1.18 7.46 9.61
C HIS A 90 -1.01 7.50 11.14
N THR A 91 -0.62 8.67 11.66
CA THR A 91 -0.16 8.82 13.05
C THR A 91 -1.31 8.62 14.03
N TYR A 92 -1.04 7.95 15.16
CA TYR A 92 -2.02 7.48 16.16
C TYR A 92 -2.90 6.32 15.71
N GLU A 93 -2.84 5.96 14.44
CA GLU A 93 -3.67 4.91 13.84
C GLU A 93 -2.84 3.65 13.57
N ALA A 94 -1.62 3.80 13.03
CA ALA A 94 -0.66 2.72 12.90
C ALA A 94 -0.20 2.20 14.28
N SER A 95 0.17 0.92 14.36
CA SER A 95 0.62 0.26 15.60
C SER A 95 1.69 1.07 16.34
N ALA A 96 2.68 1.57 15.60
CA ALA A 96 3.62 2.56 16.07
C ALA A 96 4.20 3.37 14.89
N VAL A 97 4.46 4.66 15.13
CA VAL A 97 5.08 5.59 14.19
C VAL A 97 6.31 6.21 14.83
N GLU A 98 7.47 5.88 14.29
CA GLU A 98 8.75 6.48 14.66
C GLU A 98 8.97 7.78 13.88
N PHE A 99 9.19 8.87 14.62
CA PHE A 99 9.58 10.18 14.12
C PHE A 99 11.09 10.41 14.33
N PRO A 100 11.69 11.40 13.67
CA PRO A 100 13.08 11.77 13.95
C PRO A 100 13.37 12.02 15.45
N GLY A 101 14.55 11.60 15.88
CA GLY A 101 14.91 11.54 17.30
C GLY A 101 14.26 10.35 18.03
N PRO A 102 14.26 10.33 19.37
CA PRO A 102 13.74 9.21 20.17
C PRO A 102 12.20 9.28 20.32
N ARG A 103 11.49 9.64 19.25
CA ARG A 103 10.05 9.93 19.32
C ARG A 103 9.25 8.81 18.66
N LEU A 104 8.72 7.94 19.50
CA LEU A 104 7.77 6.90 19.12
C LEU A 104 6.35 7.31 19.49
N VAL A 105 5.44 7.32 18.52
CA VAL A 105 4.00 7.56 18.73
C VAL A 105 3.26 6.24 18.54
N LEU A 106 2.62 5.74 19.60
CA LEU A 106 1.87 4.49 19.57
C LEU A 106 0.42 4.69 19.10
N HIS A 107 -0.20 3.61 18.65
CA HIS A 107 -1.63 3.54 18.35
C HIS A 107 -2.46 4.03 19.54
N GLN A 108 -3.46 4.87 19.27
CA GLN A 108 -4.44 5.31 20.26
C GLN A 108 -5.78 4.63 19.96
N GLN A 109 -6.03 3.54 20.66
CA GLN A 109 -7.26 2.80 20.54
C GLN A 109 -8.45 3.68 20.97
N ALA A 110 -9.42 3.83 20.09
CA ALA A 110 -10.70 4.44 20.42
C ALA A 110 -11.67 3.41 21.03
N ASP A 111 -12.57 3.88 21.89
CA ASP A 111 -13.65 3.06 22.43
C ASP A 111 -14.70 2.78 21.35
N GLY A 112 -14.59 1.62 20.70
CA GLY A 112 -15.46 1.20 19.61
C GLY A 112 -15.18 1.90 18.28
N PHE A 113 -15.82 1.40 17.20
CA PHE A 113 -15.65 1.90 15.84
C PHE A 113 -16.98 2.47 15.32
N THR A 114 -17.39 3.61 15.85
CA THR A 114 -18.64 4.27 15.41
C THR A 114 -18.51 4.78 13.97
N PRO A 115 -19.61 4.97 13.23
CA PRO A 115 -19.58 5.54 11.88
C PRO A 115 -18.88 6.91 11.81
N GLU A 116 -19.06 7.76 12.82
CA GLU A 116 -18.44 9.09 12.89
C GLU A 116 -16.92 8.98 13.07
N LEU A 117 -16.47 8.05 13.91
CA LEU A 117 -15.06 7.80 14.10
C LEU A 117 -14.42 7.26 12.83
N ARG A 118 -15.09 6.30 12.16
CA ARG A 118 -14.65 5.76 10.87
C ARG A 118 -14.51 6.88 9.83
N THR A 119 -15.50 7.77 9.74
CA THR A 119 -15.45 8.93 8.85
C THR A 119 -14.24 9.81 9.15
N LYS A 120 -14.01 10.13 10.42
CA LYS A 120 -12.84 10.93 10.84
C LYS A 120 -11.50 10.25 10.51
N TYR A 121 -11.42 8.93 10.66
CA TYR A 121 -10.24 8.13 10.31
C TYR A 121 -9.96 8.27 8.81
N ILE A 122 -10.98 8.04 7.98
CA ILE A 122 -10.87 8.19 6.53
C ILE A 122 -10.48 9.61 6.12
N ASP A 123 -11.16 10.64 6.66
CA ASP A 123 -10.87 12.03 6.35
C ASP A 123 -9.41 12.40 6.67
N ALA A 124 -8.88 11.89 7.79
CA ALA A 124 -7.48 12.08 8.15
C ALA A 124 -6.53 11.41 7.15
N ARG A 125 -6.83 10.18 6.72
CA ARG A 125 -6.03 9.47 5.71
C ARG A 125 -6.04 10.15 4.33
N LEU A 126 -7.19 10.70 3.92
CA LEU A 126 -7.31 11.49 2.69
C LEU A 126 -6.51 12.79 2.78
N ALA A 127 -6.56 13.49 3.93
CA ALA A 127 -5.75 14.67 4.18
C ALA A 127 -4.24 14.36 4.18
N ASP A 128 -3.82 13.26 4.82
CA ASP A 128 -2.43 12.79 4.80
C ASP A 128 -1.97 12.49 3.38
N THR A 129 -2.80 11.82 2.57
CA THR A 129 -2.51 11.50 1.17
C THR A 129 -2.30 12.77 0.34
N ARG A 130 -3.22 13.73 0.46
CA ARG A 130 -3.09 15.04 -0.21
C ARG A 130 -1.83 15.78 0.25
N PHE A 131 -1.54 15.78 1.54
CA PHE A 131 -0.33 16.39 2.09
C PHE A 131 0.95 15.75 1.53
N VAL A 132 1.00 14.42 1.41
CA VAL A 132 2.13 13.71 0.80
C VAL A 132 2.28 14.10 -0.68
N LEU A 133 1.20 14.15 -1.45
CA LEU A 133 1.24 14.58 -2.85
C LEU A 133 1.75 16.04 -2.99
N ASP A 134 1.31 16.93 -2.12
CA ASP A 134 1.77 18.32 -2.08
C ASP A 134 3.26 18.41 -1.71
N SER A 135 3.71 17.59 -0.76
CA SER A 135 5.11 17.49 -0.35
C SER A 135 6.00 16.98 -1.48
N LEU A 136 5.54 15.95 -2.23
CA LEU A 136 6.24 15.46 -3.41
C LEU A 136 6.29 16.50 -4.53
N THR A 137 5.23 17.30 -4.68
CA THR A 137 5.22 18.44 -5.62
C THR A 137 6.24 19.50 -5.22
N ALA A 138 6.34 19.83 -3.92
CA ALA A 138 7.36 20.74 -3.41
C ALA A 138 8.78 20.20 -3.63
N LEU A 139 8.99 18.90 -3.36
CA LEU A 139 10.24 18.19 -3.64
C LEU A 139 10.66 18.29 -5.11
N ASN A 140 9.74 17.96 -6.00
CA ASN A 140 9.95 18.02 -7.44
C ASN A 140 10.24 19.43 -7.97
N ASN A 141 9.84 20.47 -7.24
CA ASN A 141 10.10 21.87 -7.55
C ASN A 141 11.37 22.42 -6.87
N GLY A 142 12.18 21.56 -6.25
CA GLY A 142 13.46 21.92 -5.63
C GLY A 142 13.38 22.39 -4.18
N SER A 143 12.24 22.25 -3.52
CA SER A 143 12.11 22.50 -2.07
C SER A 143 12.31 21.20 -1.29
N ASN A 144 12.90 21.25 -0.09
CA ASN A 144 12.99 20.07 0.76
C ASN A 144 11.82 20.03 1.76
N PRO A 145 10.81 19.14 1.58
CA PRO A 145 9.66 19.05 2.48
C PRO A 145 9.94 18.27 3.77
N ASP A 146 11.14 17.69 3.95
CA ASP A 146 11.51 17.02 5.20
C ASP A 146 11.43 18.01 6.37
N ALA A 147 10.74 17.61 7.44
CA ALA A 147 10.45 18.49 8.58
C ALA A 147 11.70 18.96 9.32
N GLU A 148 12.80 18.21 9.25
CA GLU A 148 14.10 18.58 9.82
C GLU A 148 15.08 19.11 8.76
N HIS A 149 14.61 19.29 7.52
CA HIS A 149 15.40 19.67 6.36
C HIS A 149 16.65 18.80 6.16
N ARG A 150 16.57 17.51 6.48
CA ARG A 150 17.67 16.55 6.24
C ARG A 150 18.01 16.51 4.76
N THR A 151 19.31 16.42 4.44
CA THR A 151 19.76 16.24 3.06
C THR A 151 19.12 14.98 2.48
N LEU A 152 18.35 15.15 1.40
CA LEU A 152 17.73 14.03 0.71
C LEU A 152 18.75 13.31 -0.19
N PRO A 153 18.50 12.02 -0.52
CA PRO A 153 19.35 11.27 -1.44
C PRO A 153 19.52 12.02 -2.77
N ALA A 154 20.76 12.01 -3.30
CA ALA A 154 21.08 12.76 -4.50
C ALA A 154 20.21 12.32 -5.69
N GLY A 155 19.62 13.30 -6.38
CA GLY A 155 18.78 13.09 -7.56
C GLY A 155 17.34 12.66 -7.28
N LEU A 156 16.95 12.43 -6.02
CA LEU A 156 15.58 12.01 -5.68
C LEU A 156 14.52 13.03 -6.15
N ASP A 157 14.83 14.32 -6.06
CA ASP A 157 14.00 15.44 -6.53
C ASP A 157 13.82 15.48 -8.06
N GLN A 158 14.70 14.81 -8.82
CA GLN A 158 14.73 14.87 -10.28
C GLN A 158 14.03 13.68 -10.95
N VAL A 159 13.89 12.56 -10.23
CA VAL A 159 13.38 11.29 -10.78
C VAL A 159 11.87 11.11 -10.62
N LEU A 160 11.15 12.01 -9.94
CA LEU A 160 9.71 11.87 -9.73
C LEU A 160 8.90 12.24 -10.97
N ASP A 161 8.16 11.30 -11.56
CA ASP A 161 7.17 11.62 -12.57
C ASP A 161 5.78 11.86 -11.96
N LEU A 162 5.53 13.12 -11.58
CA LEU A 162 4.26 13.54 -11.00
C LEU A 162 3.11 13.67 -12.03
N GLY A 163 3.37 13.40 -13.32
CA GLY A 163 2.32 13.27 -14.33
C GLY A 163 1.64 11.91 -14.32
N HIS A 164 2.28 10.91 -13.70
CA HIS A 164 1.81 9.52 -13.66
C HIS A 164 1.81 9.02 -12.22
N ILE A 165 0.69 9.23 -11.52
CA ILE A 165 0.54 8.86 -10.11
C ILE A 165 -0.52 7.78 -9.96
N GLY A 166 -0.19 6.73 -9.22
CA GLY A 166 -1.11 5.68 -8.80
C GLY A 166 -1.15 5.53 -7.29
N MET A 167 -2.17 4.85 -6.78
CA MET A 167 -2.26 4.52 -5.35
C MET A 167 -2.68 3.06 -5.17
N VAL A 168 -2.05 2.37 -4.24
CA VAL A 168 -2.42 1.04 -3.79
C VAL A 168 -2.61 1.07 -2.29
N GLY A 169 -3.50 0.25 -1.76
CA GLY A 169 -3.55 0.08 -0.33
C GLY A 169 -4.17 -1.24 0.09
N HIS A 170 -3.88 -1.61 1.33
CA HIS A 170 -4.41 -2.82 1.95
C HIS A 170 -5.52 -2.47 2.93
N SER A 171 -6.61 -3.26 2.93
CA SER A 171 -7.72 -3.11 3.88
C SER A 171 -8.30 -1.68 3.86
N SER A 172 -8.36 -0.99 4.99
CA SER A 172 -8.72 0.45 5.06
C SER A 172 -7.91 1.31 4.09
N GLY A 173 -6.64 0.99 3.86
CA GLY A 173 -5.79 1.67 2.88
C GLY A 173 -6.24 1.46 1.43
N GLY A 174 -6.83 0.31 1.11
CA GLY A 174 -7.38 0.03 -0.22
C GLY A 174 -8.64 0.84 -0.50
N TYR A 175 -9.54 0.93 0.49
CA TYR A 175 -10.66 1.88 0.48
C TYR A 175 -10.17 3.33 0.27
N VAL A 176 -9.16 3.75 1.04
CA VAL A 176 -8.58 5.09 0.91
C VAL A 176 -7.92 5.31 -0.44
N ALA A 177 -7.32 4.30 -1.07
CA ALA A 177 -6.74 4.42 -2.40
C ALA A 177 -7.78 4.82 -3.44
N VAL A 178 -8.97 4.21 -3.38
CA VAL A 178 -10.07 4.50 -4.30
C VAL A 178 -10.70 5.86 -3.97
N GLU A 179 -10.96 6.17 -2.70
CA GLU A 179 -11.50 7.49 -2.30
C GLU A 179 -10.53 8.65 -2.58
N ALA A 180 -9.23 8.47 -2.34
CA ALA A 180 -8.23 9.49 -2.64
C ALA A 180 -8.13 9.74 -4.14
N MET A 181 -8.26 8.69 -4.96
CA MET A 181 -8.39 8.86 -6.40
C MET A 181 -9.60 9.72 -6.73
N HIS A 182 -10.76 9.44 -6.15
CA HIS A 182 -11.98 10.25 -6.36
C HIS A 182 -11.78 11.74 -6.07
N GLU A 183 -11.12 12.05 -4.95
CA GLU A 183 -10.97 13.42 -4.47
C GLU A 183 -9.78 14.19 -5.06
N ASP A 184 -8.76 13.49 -5.55
CA ASP A 184 -7.54 14.10 -6.06
C ASP A 184 -7.21 13.62 -7.47
N ARG A 185 -7.41 14.50 -8.45
CA ARG A 185 -7.23 14.21 -9.89
C ARG A 185 -5.77 13.91 -10.27
N ARG A 186 -4.80 14.12 -9.38
CA ARG A 186 -3.41 13.69 -9.60
C ARG A 186 -3.30 12.17 -9.66
N ILE A 187 -4.08 11.45 -8.85
CA ILE A 187 -4.10 9.98 -8.85
C ILE A 187 -4.93 9.50 -10.04
N SER A 188 -4.31 8.70 -10.90
CA SER A 188 -4.88 8.27 -12.18
C SER A 188 -5.32 6.81 -12.20
N VAL A 189 -4.90 6.01 -11.22
CA VAL A 189 -5.24 4.58 -11.09
C VAL A 189 -5.15 4.15 -9.62
N ALA A 190 -6.08 3.32 -9.18
CA ALA A 190 -6.12 2.78 -7.83
C ALA A 190 -6.09 1.25 -7.80
N VAL A 191 -5.48 0.68 -6.77
CA VAL A 191 -5.53 -0.75 -6.45
C VAL A 191 -6.00 -0.93 -5.01
N ASP A 192 -7.08 -1.66 -4.84
CA ASP A 192 -7.65 -2.04 -3.56
C ASP A 192 -7.30 -3.51 -3.24
N LEU A 193 -6.47 -3.73 -2.22
CA LEU A 193 -6.09 -5.05 -1.72
C LEU A 193 -6.87 -5.37 -0.45
N ASP A 194 -7.94 -6.14 -0.62
CA ASP A 194 -8.82 -6.64 0.44
C ASP A 194 -9.46 -5.53 1.28
N GLY A 195 -9.59 -4.33 0.72
CA GLY A 195 -10.32 -3.23 1.29
C GLY A 195 -11.81 -3.37 1.06
N GLN A 196 -12.57 -3.12 2.12
CA GLN A 196 -14.01 -3.00 2.01
C GLN A 196 -14.30 -1.62 1.45
N ILE A 197 -14.95 -1.53 0.29
CA ILE A 197 -15.26 -0.24 -0.34
C ILE A 197 -16.47 0.47 0.36
N GLY A 198 -16.55 0.39 1.68
CA GLY A 198 -17.66 0.84 2.53
C GLY A 198 -18.29 -0.29 3.33
N VAL A 199 -18.68 0.01 4.57
CA VAL A 199 -19.26 -0.95 5.54
C VAL A 199 -20.63 -0.42 5.99
N ASP A 200 -21.58 -1.31 6.21
CA ASP A 200 -22.91 -1.02 6.79
C ASP A 200 -23.79 0.00 6.02
N GLY A 201 -23.55 0.16 4.71
CA GLY A 201 -24.35 1.05 3.84
C GLY A 201 -23.98 2.54 3.89
N ALA A 202 -23.02 2.91 4.75
CA ALA A 202 -22.33 4.20 4.69
C ALA A 202 -21.15 4.09 3.72
N TYR A 203 -21.48 4.11 2.42
CA TYR A 203 -20.48 4.03 1.36
C TYR A 203 -19.74 5.35 1.18
N GLY A 204 -18.47 5.25 0.80
CA GLY A 204 -17.67 6.41 0.40
C GLY A 204 -18.17 7.05 -0.90
N ARG A 205 -17.58 8.19 -1.24
CA ARG A 205 -18.00 8.97 -2.41
C ARG A 205 -17.62 8.26 -3.70
N ALA A 206 -16.47 7.59 -3.75
CA ALA A 206 -16.05 6.84 -4.94
C ALA A 206 -17.02 5.70 -5.29
N VAL A 207 -17.68 5.13 -4.28
CA VAL A 207 -18.70 4.07 -4.48
C VAL A 207 -20.02 4.63 -4.92
N THR A 208 -20.46 5.74 -4.32
CA THR A 208 -21.79 6.32 -4.54
C THR A 208 -21.85 7.17 -5.80
N GLU A 209 -20.78 7.89 -6.11
CA GLU A 209 -20.62 8.75 -7.27
C GLU A 209 -19.98 7.99 -8.45
N GLY A 210 -19.21 6.94 -8.16
CA GLY A 210 -18.51 6.12 -9.15
C GLY A 210 -17.20 6.74 -9.64
N GLU A 211 -16.39 5.91 -10.29
CA GLU A 211 -15.12 6.31 -10.90
C GLU A 211 -15.13 6.21 -12.42
N ASP A 212 -14.43 7.14 -13.07
CA ASP A 212 -14.11 7.14 -14.50
C ASP A 212 -12.69 6.60 -14.77
N ARG A 213 -11.87 6.45 -13.74
CA ARG A 213 -10.48 5.99 -13.79
C ARG A 213 -10.31 4.50 -13.43
N PRO A 214 -9.20 3.87 -13.85
CA PRO A 214 -8.96 2.45 -13.61
C PRO A 214 -8.87 2.07 -12.13
N VAL A 215 -9.59 1.01 -11.75
CA VAL A 215 -9.51 0.40 -10.40
C VAL A 215 -9.35 -1.12 -10.49
N LEU A 216 -8.30 -1.65 -9.89
CA LEU A 216 -8.20 -3.09 -9.59
C LEU A 216 -8.66 -3.33 -8.16
N VAL A 217 -9.57 -4.28 -7.95
CA VAL A 217 -9.92 -4.81 -6.63
C VAL A 217 -9.42 -6.25 -6.55
N MET A 218 -8.68 -6.58 -5.51
CA MET A 218 -8.26 -7.95 -5.20
C MET A 218 -8.77 -8.33 -3.80
N THR A 219 -9.56 -9.39 -3.67
CA THR A 219 -10.08 -9.84 -2.36
C THR A 219 -9.50 -11.18 -1.94
N SER A 220 -9.44 -11.43 -0.62
CA SER A 220 -9.12 -12.74 -0.05
C SER A 220 -10.29 -13.71 -0.20
N GLN A 221 -10.00 -15.01 -0.24
CA GLN A 221 -11.07 -16.00 -0.13
C GLN A 221 -11.85 -15.86 1.18
N GLN A 222 -11.17 -15.50 2.27
CA GLN A 222 -11.79 -15.27 3.58
C GLN A 222 -12.90 -14.21 3.51
N ILE A 223 -12.63 -13.03 2.92
CA ILE A 223 -13.65 -11.96 2.88
C ILE A 223 -14.85 -12.34 2.01
N GLU A 224 -14.61 -13.12 0.94
CA GLU A 224 -15.68 -13.61 0.06
C GLU A 224 -16.63 -14.61 0.75
N GLN A 225 -16.11 -15.37 1.72
CA GLN A 225 -16.89 -16.32 2.53
C GLN A 225 -17.69 -15.62 3.63
N VAL A 226 -17.16 -14.55 4.22
CA VAL A 226 -17.86 -13.78 5.27
C VAL A 226 -18.95 -12.89 4.66
N GLY A 227 -18.75 -12.39 3.43
CA GLY A 227 -19.79 -11.73 2.63
C GLY A 227 -20.00 -10.24 2.89
N ASP A 228 -19.23 -9.65 3.80
CA ASP A 228 -19.41 -8.25 4.24
C ASP A 228 -19.06 -7.21 3.14
N ALA A 229 -18.21 -7.56 2.16
CA ALA A 229 -17.75 -6.63 1.11
C ALA A 229 -18.66 -6.53 -0.13
N LYS A 230 -19.60 -7.46 -0.32
CA LYS A 230 -20.38 -7.54 -1.57
C LYS A 230 -21.25 -6.31 -1.86
N PRO A 231 -21.96 -5.73 -0.88
CA PRO A 231 -22.84 -4.59 -1.15
C PRO A 231 -22.10 -3.33 -1.66
N SER A 232 -20.94 -3.00 -1.08
CA SER A 232 -20.11 -1.87 -1.49
C SER A 232 -19.46 -2.12 -2.85
N LEU A 233 -18.90 -3.31 -3.07
CA LEU A 233 -18.33 -3.68 -4.36
C LEU A 233 -19.38 -3.66 -5.48
N ASP A 234 -20.58 -4.16 -5.23
CA ASP A 234 -21.70 -4.12 -6.19
C ASP A 234 -22.15 -2.69 -6.47
N ALA A 235 -22.19 -1.82 -5.46
CA ALA A 235 -22.51 -0.40 -5.65
C ALA A 235 -21.45 0.30 -6.51
N PHE A 236 -20.17 0.08 -6.20
CA PHE A 236 -19.06 0.59 -7.01
C PHE A 236 -19.15 0.07 -8.45
N TRP A 237 -19.45 -1.22 -8.66
CA TRP A 237 -19.62 -1.77 -10.01
C TRP A 237 -20.80 -1.15 -10.76
N ARG A 238 -21.89 -0.78 -10.09
CA ARG A 238 -23.04 -0.12 -10.75
C ARG A 238 -22.74 1.33 -11.12
N ASN A 239 -22.01 2.05 -10.27
CA ASN A 239 -21.85 3.50 -10.40
C ASN A 239 -20.61 3.90 -11.21
N SER A 240 -19.56 3.08 -11.21
CA SER A 240 -18.32 3.38 -11.94
C SER A 240 -18.40 3.05 -13.42
N SER A 241 -17.83 3.92 -14.26
CA SER A 241 -17.78 3.77 -15.73
C SER A 241 -16.39 3.48 -16.27
N GLY A 242 -15.34 3.72 -15.48
CA GLY A 242 -13.95 3.45 -15.82
C GLY A 242 -13.63 1.96 -15.91
N TRP A 243 -12.39 1.67 -16.32
CA TRP A 243 -11.89 0.30 -16.29
C TRP A 243 -11.92 -0.22 -14.86
N LYS A 244 -12.45 -1.43 -14.66
CA LYS A 244 -12.49 -2.08 -13.36
C LYS A 244 -12.35 -3.57 -13.50
N ARG A 245 -11.75 -4.19 -12.49
CA ARG A 245 -11.61 -5.64 -12.42
C ARG A 245 -11.58 -6.12 -10.97
N HIS A 246 -12.23 -7.25 -10.74
CA HIS A 246 -12.23 -7.94 -9.47
C HIS A 246 -11.54 -9.30 -9.59
N LEU A 247 -10.49 -9.50 -8.80
CA LEU A 247 -9.78 -10.77 -8.66
C LEU A 247 -9.94 -11.30 -7.24
N ILE A 248 -10.11 -12.61 -7.11
CA ILE A 248 -10.13 -13.29 -5.81
C ILE A 248 -8.83 -14.10 -5.69
N LEU A 249 -8.10 -13.89 -4.60
CA LEU A 249 -6.96 -14.70 -4.22
C LEU A 249 -7.47 -15.91 -3.42
N ASN A 250 -7.44 -17.10 -4.02
CA ASN A 250 -7.96 -18.31 -3.39
C ASN A 250 -7.00 -18.81 -2.29
N ASP A 251 -7.56 -19.50 -1.29
CA ASP A 251 -6.85 -20.03 -0.13
C ASP A 251 -6.10 -18.97 0.70
N SER A 252 -6.47 -17.70 0.52
CA SER A 252 -5.89 -16.57 1.24
C SER A 252 -6.85 -16.00 2.29
N ALA A 253 -6.26 -15.22 3.18
CA ALA A 253 -6.91 -14.43 4.20
C ALA A 253 -6.35 -13.00 4.20
N HIS A 254 -6.89 -12.15 5.08
CA HIS A 254 -6.69 -10.71 5.03
C HIS A 254 -5.22 -10.24 4.94
N TYR A 255 -4.31 -10.88 5.67
CA TYR A 255 -2.90 -10.45 5.74
C TYR A 255 -1.99 -11.11 4.71
N ASP A 256 -2.51 -11.96 3.81
CA ASP A 256 -1.72 -12.52 2.70
C ASP A 256 -1.39 -11.47 1.62
N PHE A 257 -1.97 -10.28 1.69
CA PHE A 257 -1.66 -9.13 0.83
C PHE A 257 -0.49 -8.28 1.35
N THR A 258 0.09 -8.63 2.50
CA THR A 258 1.15 -7.86 3.14
C THR A 258 2.33 -8.74 3.56
N ASP A 259 3.43 -8.09 3.93
CA ASP A 259 4.63 -8.77 4.43
C ASP A 259 4.36 -9.55 5.74
N LEU A 260 3.25 -9.28 6.44
CA LEU A 260 2.93 -9.93 7.71
C LEU A 260 2.83 -11.45 7.57
N SER A 261 2.26 -11.95 6.46
CA SER A 261 2.18 -13.39 6.16
C SER A 261 3.56 -14.07 6.14
N ALA A 262 4.60 -13.36 5.68
CA ALA A 262 5.98 -13.82 5.66
C ALA A 262 6.68 -13.68 7.02
N LEU A 263 6.36 -12.63 7.78
CA LEU A 263 6.94 -12.38 9.11
C LEU A 263 6.45 -13.37 10.17
N VAL A 264 5.21 -13.87 10.06
CA VAL A 264 4.68 -14.88 10.98
C VAL A 264 5.32 -16.25 10.69
N PRO A 265 5.97 -16.91 11.68
CA PRO A 265 6.55 -18.23 11.52
C PRO A 265 5.52 -19.28 11.08
N ALA A 266 5.89 -20.17 10.17
CA ALA A 266 4.99 -21.21 9.64
C ALA A 266 4.21 -22.03 10.70
N PRO A 267 4.80 -22.41 11.86
CA PRO A 267 4.08 -23.14 12.90
C PRO A 267 2.96 -22.34 13.57
N THR A 268 3.04 -21.00 13.58
CA THR A 268 2.07 -20.12 14.23
C THR A 268 1.08 -19.49 13.25
N ARG A 269 1.28 -19.63 11.93
CA ARG A 269 0.36 -19.07 10.91
C ARG A 269 -1.08 -19.55 11.07
N GLN A 270 -1.29 -20.83 11.41
CA GLN A 270 -2.65 -21.37 11.64
C GLN A 270 -3.31 -20.84 12.94
N SER A 271 -2.51 -20.28 13.85
CA SER A 271 -2.99 -19.68 15.10
C SER A 271 -3.13 -18.15 15.03
N VAL A 272 -2.53 -17.52 14.01
CA VAL A 272 -2.75 -16.10 13.72
C VAL A 272 -4.00 -16.01 12.86
N ASN A 273 -5.08 -15.48 13.43
CA ASN A 273 -6.28 -15.18 12.66
C ASN A 273 -5.90 -14.33 11.44
N PHE A 274 -6.56 -14.57 10.31
CA PHE A 274 -6.42 -13.78 9.08
C PHE A 274 -5.13 -14.01 8.25
N VAL A 275 -4.45 -15.16 8.38
CA VAL A 275 -3.44 -15.66 7.42
C VAL A 275 -3.93 -16.97 6.79
N GLY A 276 -3.88 -17.07 5.46
CA GLY A 276 -4.43 -18.18 4.69
C GLY A 276 -3.46 -19.35 4.51
N SER A 277 -3.88 -20.32 3.69
CA SER A 277 -3.08 -21.52 3.37
C SER A 277 -2.33 -21.45 2.03
N ILE A 278 -2.50 -20.36 1.27
CA ILE A 278 -1.84 -20.09 -0.02
C ILE A 278 -0.30 -20.12 0.04
N GLY A 279 0.29 -19.79 1.19
CA GLY A 279 1.73 -19.67 1.38
C GLY A 279 2.25 -18.28 1.02
N ALA A 280 3.03 -17.68 1.92
CA ALA A 280 3.44 -16.27 1.87
C ALA A 280 4.14 -15.87 0.57
N ASP A 281 5.15 -16.64 0.13
CA ASP A 281 5.90 -16.32 -1.10
C ASP A 281 5.01 -16.36 -2.36
N HIS A 282 4.05 -17.29 -2.39
CA HIS A 282 3.14 -17.44 -3.52
C HIS A 282 2.11 -16.30 -3.54
N ALA A 283 1.54 -15.96 -2.38
CA ALA A 283 0.66 -14.81 -2.24
C ALA A 283 1.36 -13.50 -2.66
N ALA A 284 2.56 -13.23 -2.12
CA ALA A 284 3.34 -12.05 -2.47
C ALA A 284 3.63 -11.99 -3.98
N THR A 285 4.04 -13.11 -4.59
CA THR A 285 4.29 -13.18 -6.05
C THR A 285 3.05 -12.78 -6.86
N LEU A 286 1.88 -13.32 -6.51
CA LEU A 286 0.63 -13.02 -7.23
C LEU A 286 0.20 -11.58 -7.02
N VAL A 287 0.20 -11.10 -5.77
CA VAL A 287 -0.16 -9.72 -5.43
C VAL A 287 0.75 -8.73 -6.16
N HIS A 288 2.08 -8.89 -6.05
CA HIS A 288 3.04 -8.02 -6.72
C HIS A 288 2.84 -8.02 -8.23
N THR A 289 2.58 -9.19 -8.82
CA THR A 289 2.38 -9.30 -10.28
C THR A 289 1.15 -8.55 -10.74
N TYR A 290 0.00 -8.70 -10.08
CA TYR A 290 -1.23 -8.03 -10.51
C TYR A 290 -1.24 -6.53 -10.17
N VAL A 291 -0.62 -6.12 -9.06
CA VAL A 291 -0.42 -4.70 -8.73
C VAL A 291 0.50 -4.05 -9.78
N ALA A 292 1.66 -4.64 -10.07
CA ALA A 292 2.58 -4.13 -11.09
C ALA A 292 1.93 -4.10 -12.47
N ALA A 293 1.21 -5.16 -12.87
CA ALA A 293 0.50 -5.22 -14.15
C ALA A 293 -0.55 -4.10 -14.31
N THR A 294 -1.16 -3.66 -13.20
CA THR A 294 -2.12 -2.55 -13.19
C THR A 294 -1.43 -1.23 -13.47
N PHE A 295 -0.37 -0.91 -12.72
CA PHE A 295 0.36 0.34 -12.91
C PHE A 295 1.11 0.36 -14.26
N ASP A 296 1.67 -0.76 -14.70
CA ASP A 296 2.32 -0.88 -15.99
C ASP A 296 1.34 -0.60 -17.14
N LYS A 297 0.11 -1.11 -17.03
CA LYS A 297 -0.92 -0.87 -18.04
C LYS A 297 -1.39 0.58 -18.07
N PHE A 298 -1.69 1.16 -16.91
CA PHE A 298 -2.40 2.46 -16.87
C PHE A 298 -1.50 3.69 -16.71
N LEU A 299 -0.30 3.53 -16.14
CA LEU A 299 0.67 4.62 -16.00
C LEU A 299 1.77 4.59 -17.07
N ARG A 300 2.10 3.39 -17.58
CA ARG A 300 3.18 3.22 -18.57
C ARG A 300 2.69 2.75 -19.94
N HIS A 301 1.38 2.57 -20.10
CA HIS A 301 0.74 2.14 -21.35
C HIS A 301 1.34 0.85 -21.92
N LEU A 302 1.72 -0.08 -21.04
CA LEU A 302 2.20 -1.40 -21.46
C LEU A 302 1.01 -2.32 -21.76
N ASP A 303 1.07 -2.99 -22.91
CA ASP A 303 0.12 -4.02 -23.31
C ASP A 303 0.61 -5.41 -22.89
N ASN A 304 -0.30 -6.40 -22.93
CA ASN A 304 0.00 -7.80 -22.62
C ASN A 304 0.47 -8.01 -21.17
N THR A 305 -0.05 -7.21 -20.24
CA THR A 305 0.22 -7.40 -18.81
C THR A 305 -0.57 -8.60 -18.27
N ALA A 306 -0.36 -8.98 -17.00
CA ALA A 306 -1.17 -10.01 -16.35
C ALA A 306 -2.68 -9.66 -16.30
N LEU A 307 -3.06 -8.40 -16.56
CA LEU A 307 -4.47 -8.02 -16.75
C LEU A 307 -5.00 -8.39 -18.14
N ASP A 308 -4.18 -8.43 -19.17
CA ASP A 308 -4.62 -8.83 -20.52
C ASP A 308 -4.47 -10.34 -20.73
N GLN A 309 -3.43 -10.91 -20.12
CA GLN A 309 -3.07 -12.32 -20.19
C GLN A 309 -2.89 -12.86 -18.76
N PRO A 310 -3.99 -13.23 -18.08
CA PRO A 310 -3.94 -13.73 -16.71
C PRO A 310 -2.99 -14.93 -16.58
N ILE A 311 -2.24 -14.95 -15.48
CA ILE A 311 -1.38 -16.09 -15.15
C ILE A 311 -2.28 -17.30 -14.90
N ALA A 312 -1.92 -18.43 -15.51
CA ALA A 312 -2.57 -19.70 -15.26
C ALA A 312 -2.18 -20.24 -13.87
N ASP A 313 -2.80 -19.67 -12.83
CA ASP A 313 -2.59 -20.05 -11.44
C ASP A 313 -3.95 -20.37 -10.78
N PRO A 314 -4.12 -21.55 -10.17
CA PRO A 314 -5.38 -21.91 -9.50
C PRO A 314 -5.69 -21.03 -8.28
N LYS A 315 -4.73 -20.24 -7.79
CA LYS A 315 -4.91 -19.33 -6.68
C LYS A 315 -5.51 -17.98 -7.09
N VAL A 316 -5.74 -17.72 -8.38
CA VAL A 316 -6.37 -16.48 -8.83
C VAL A 316 -7.63 -16.78 -9.62
N THR A 317 -8.75 -16.26 -9.13
CA THR A 317 -10.04 -16.30 -9.83
C THR A 317 -10.36 -14.91 -10.36
N LEU A 318 -10.71 -14.80 -11.64
CA LEU A 318 -11.33 -13.61 -12.19
C LEU A 318 -12.84 -13.66 -11.89
N ASP A 319 -13.35 -12.69 -11.13
CA ASP A 319 -14.78 -12.59 -10.83
C ASP A 319 -15.53 -11.77 -11.90
N ARG A 320 -15.13 -10.51 -12.12
CA ARG A 320 -15.78 -9.57 -13.06
C ARG A 320 -14.95 -8.36 -13.43
#